data_AF-W2XNI3-F1
#
_entry.id   AF-W2XNI3-F1
#
_cell.length_a   1.000
_cell.length_b   1.000
_cell.length_c   1.000
_cell.angle_alpha   90.00
_cell.angle_beta   90.00
_cell.angle_gamma   90.00
#
_symmetry.space_group_name_H-M   'P 1'
#
loop_
_entity.id
_entity.type
_entity.pdbx_description
1 polymer ?
#
loop_
_entity_poly.entity_id
_entity_poly.type
_entity_poly.pdbx_seq_one_letter_code
_entity_poly.pdbx_strand_id
1 'polypeptide(L)'
;MFVRTEHHVAYATMFKAVRNYASVFFSIDLVLSFGSLDRSQCIASAFREVLPNIRLLNCYPHLARNRGASDKVGLLTKKSFYDDDVAVNIRYLSVARSEEQFKALPRLFVDYWRSEGEVGYANWFEDTYLGSTWMFWYYQSAIPCVTPSQNALESHHSTIKKTCVASLRSSTSVVLNDGIPSILFHEASQLFQQSLYHFSEGPLCSESVENTQRLLDNKKNYYKLKVPVTRVLFGVLFNATKFLKSSKNVNRSDLDRRRAQRYLNSLEGKLPEDVTVRNAERYCLSIHQVKLLHVEPLFPPPAFQLSSICINIFIQSVRRKYVCDCVMFAQTGWQCSHVFAAMVLQEEVSLKRLLSALPTRKASGGQR
;
A
#
# COMPACT_ATOMS: atom_id res chain seq x y z
N MET A 1 2.63 -9.36 -21.20
CA MET A 1 1.88 -10.43 -21.90
C MET A 1 0.92 -9.79 -22.87
N PHE A 2 0.82 -10.30 -24.09
CA PHE A 2 0.06 -9.66 -25.16
C PHE A 2 -1.16 -10.50 -25.51
N VAL A 3 -2.34 -9.90 -25.44
CA VAL A 3 -3.56 -10.44 -26.05
C VAL A 3 -3.96 -9.52 -27.19
N ARG A 4 -4.33 -10.12 -28.34
CA ARG A 4 -4.72 -9.38 -29.55
C ARG A 4 -6.10 -8.72 -29.43
N THR A 5 -6.90 -9.14 -28.45
CA THR A 5 -8.30 -8.75 -28.32
C THR A 5 -8.68 -8.64 -26.84
N GLU A 6 -9.38 -7.57 -26.47
CA GLU A 6 -9.90 -7.38 -25.10
C GLU A 6 -11.14 -8.25 -24.85
N HIS A 7 -10.94 -9.56 -24.76
CA HIS A 7 -12.02 -10.53 -24.59
C HIS A 7 -11.70 -11.55 -23.49
N HIS A 8 -12.72 -11.97 -22.73
CA HIS A 8 -12.54 -12.85 -21.57
C HIS A 8 -11.82 -14.16 -21.94
N VAL A 9 -12.21 -14.80 -23.06
CA VAL A 9 -11.57 -16.05 -23.55
C VAL A 9 -10.08 -15.86 -23.82
N ALA A 10 -9.69 -14.71 -24.39
CA ALA A 10 -8.30 -14.45 -24.71
C ALA A 10 -7.45 -14.34 -23.43
N TYR A 11 -7.94 -13.59 -22.44
CA TYR A 11 -7.26 -13.48 -21.13
C TYR A 11 -7.26 -14.82 -20.37
N ALA A 12 -8.36 -15.56 -20.37
CA ALA A 12 -8.44 -16.87 -19.70
C ALA A 12 -7.46 -17.86 -20.33
N THR A 13 -7.36 -17.88 -21.66
CA THR A 13 -6.37 -18.69 -22.39
C THR A 13 -4.94 -18.30 -22.02
N MET A 14 -4.66 -16.99 -21.96
CA MET A 14 -3.36 -16.47 -21.51
C MET A 14 -3.02 -16.94 -20.10
N PHE A 15 -3.94 -16.80 -19.13
CA PHE A 15 -3.71 -17.24 -17.75
C PHE A 15 -3.53 -18.75 -17.64
N LYS A 16 -4.31 -19.55 -18.37
CA LYS A 16 -4.14 -21.02 -18.46
C LYS A 16 -2.77 -21.39 -19.01
N ALA A 17 -2.33 -20.70 -20.08
CA ALA A 17 -1.00 -20.91 -20.65
C ALA A 17 0.11 -20.60 -19.65
N VAL A 18 0.02 -19.47 -18.92
CA VAL A 18 0.99 -19.10 -17.88
C VAL A 18 1.07 -20.18 -16.80
N ARG A 19 -0.07 -20.66 -16.29
CA ARG A 19 -0.07 -21.74 -15.29
C ARG A 19 0.54 -23.04 -15.84
N ASN A 20 0.17 -23.41 -17.06
CA ASN A 20 0.71 -24.60 -17.72
C ASN A 20 2.24 -24.51 -17.86
N TYR A 21 2.75 -23.42 -18.42
CA TYR A 21 4.19 -23.25 -18.62
C TYR A 21 4.96 -23.05 -17.32
N ALA A 22 4.35 -22.48 -16.28
CA ALA A 22 4.95 -22.47 -14.94
C ALA A 22 5.20 -23.90 -14.42
N SER A 23 4.22 -24.79 -14.63
CA SER A 23 4.37 -26.21 -14.30
C SER A 23 5.40 -26.89 -15.19
N VAL A 24 5.36 -26.68 -16.51
CA VAL A 24 6.25 -27.37 -17.46
C VAL A 24 7.72 -26.97 -17.27
N PHE A 25 8.00 -25.67 -17.16
CA PHE A 25 9.38 -25.18 -17.13
C PHE A 25 9.98 -25.08 -15.74
N PHE A 26 9.16 -24.84 -14.72
CA PHE A 26 9.65 -24.61 -13.36
C PHE A 26 9.16 -25.65 -12.36
N SER A 27 8.29 -26.58 -12.76
CA SER A 27 7.64 -27.53 -11.83
C SER A 27 6.89 -26.83 -10.69
N ILE A 28 6.33 -25.65 -10.98
CA ILE A 28 5.57 -24.84 -10.00
C ILE A 28 4.08 -24.91 -10.35
N ASP A 29 3.24 -25.29 -9.38
CA ASP A 29 1.81 -24.99 -9.45
C ASP A 29 1.60 -23.52 -9.08
N LEU A 30 1.31 -22.72 -10.10
CA LEU A 30 1.14 -21.29 -9.93
C LEU A 30 -0.22 -20.98 -9.27
N VAL A 31 -0.19 -20.72 -7.97
CA VAL A 31 -1.33 -20.24 -7.17
C VAL A 31 -1.10 -18.78 -6.79
N LEU A 32 -1.99 -17.89 -7.28
CA LEU A 32 -1.92 -16.46 -7.01
C LEU A 32 -2.98 -16.05 -5.97
N SER A 33 -2.53 -15.42 -4.89
CA SER A 33 -3.44 -14.87 -3.87
C SER A 33 -4.02 -13.51 -4.27
N PHE A 34 -3.28 -12.73 -5.07
CA PHE A 34 -3.64 -11.36 -5.44
C PHE A 34 -3.40 -11.10 -6.93
N GLY A 35 -4.26 -10.27 -7.54
CA GLY A 35 -4.06 -9.74 -8.89
C GLY A 35 -4.40 -8.26 -8.94
N SER A 36 -3.42 -7.41 -9.27
CA SER A 36 -3.63 -5.97 -9.44
C SER A 36 -3.95 -5.65 -10.89
N LEU A 37 -5.06 -4.95 -11.13
CA LEU A 37 -5.51 -4.59 -12.48
C LEU A 37 -6.17 -3.22 -12.53
N ASP A 38 -6.21 -2.69 -13.73
CA ASP A 38 -7.16 -1.66 -14.12
C ASP A 38 -8.57 -2.22 -14.16
N ARG A 39 -9.56 -1.34 -14.01
CA ARG A 39 -10.97 -1.71 -14.09
C ARG A 39 -11.32 -2.26 -15.48
N SER A 40 -11.24 -3.58 -15.60
CA SER A 40 -11.57 -4.32 -16.81
C SER A 40 -12.34 -5.59 -16.47
N GLN A 41 -13.63 -5.60 -16.80
CA GLN A 41 -14.51 -6.72 -16.48
C GLN A 41 -14.07 -8.02 -17.18
N CYS A 42 -13.57 -7.94 -18.42
CA CYS A 42 -13.12 -9.12 -19.15
C CYS A 42 -11.88 -9.77 -18.51
N ILE A 43 -10.94 -8.96 -18.00
CA ILE A 43 -9.77 -9.45 -17.25
C ILE A 43 -10.20 -10.03 -15.90
N ALA A 44 -11.07 -9.34 -15.18
CA ALA A 44 -11.56 -9.80 -13.87
C ALA A 44 -12.30 -11.14 -13.97
N SER A 45 -13.17 -11.31 -14.96
CA SER A 45 -13.87 -12.57 -15.22
C SER A 45 -12.89 -13.70 -15.57
N ALA A 46 -11.90 -13.43 -16.42
CA ALA A 46 -10.88 -14.41 -16.79
C ALA A 46 -10.01 -14.84 -15.59
N PHE A 47 -9.64 -13.92 -14.71
CA PHE A 47 -8.93 -14.26 -13.47
C PHE A 47 -9.75 -15.21 -12.61
N ARG A 48 -11.04 -14.90 -12.40
CA ARG A 48 -11.93 -15.74 -11.56
C ARG A 48 -12.19 -17.12 -12.15
N GLU A 49 -12.22 -17.24 -13.48
CA GLU A 49 -12.33 -18.53 -14.15
C GLU A 49 -11.11 -19.41 -13.89
N VAL A 50 -9.90 -18.85 -14.01
CA VAL A 50 -8.64 -19.62 -13.95
C VAL A 50 -8.09 -19.77 -12.52
N LEU A 51 -8.40 -18.80 -11.65
CA LEU A 51 -7.93 -18.64 -10.29
C LEU A 51 -9.09 -18.17 -9.39
N PRO A 52 -10.03 -19.05 -9.01
CA PRO A 52 -11.27 -18.66 -8.31
C PRO A 52 -11.05 -18.01 -6.95
N ASN A 53 -9.93 -18.31 -6.29
CA ASN A 53 -9.59 -17.78 -4.96
C ASN A 53 -8.77 -16.47 -5.00
N ILE A 54 -8.51 -15.91 -6.18
CA ILE A 54 -7.71 -14.69 -6.30
C ILE A 54 -8.46 -13.47 -5.74
N ARG A 55 -7.78 -12.67 -4.92
CA ARG A 55 -8.26 -11.33 -4.57
C ARG A 55 -7.81 -10.33 -5.63
N LEU A 56 -8.77 -9.73 -6.31
CA LEU A 56 -8.50 -8.69 -7.30
C LEU A 56 -8.36 -7.32 -6.61
N LEU A 57 -7.24 -6.65 -6.87
CA LEU A 57 -6.93 -5.31 -6.36
C LEU A 57 -7.13 -4.32 -7.51
N ASN A 58 -7.88 -3.25 -7.25
CA ASN A 58 -8.14 -2.21 -8.23
C ASN A 58 -7.11 -1.10 -8.07
N CYS A 59 -6.49 -0.66 -9.17
CA CYS A 59 -5.40 0.32 -9.12
C CYS A 59 -5.89 1.69 -8.62
N TYR A 60 -5.51 2.08 -7.40
CA TYR A 60 -5.84 3.38 -6.83
C TYR A 60 -5.27 4.56 -7.62
N PRO A 61 -4.00 4.55 -8.07
CA PRO A 61 -3.48 5.61 -8.94
C PRO A 61 -4.31 5.84 -10.20
N HIS A 62 -4.81 4.79 -10.84
CA HIS A 62 -5.68 4.92 -12.02
C HIS A 62 -7.10 5.36 -11.64
N LEU A 63 -7.63 4.90 -10.51
CA LEU A 63 -8.90 5.39 -9.97
C LEU A 63 -8.84 6.89 -9.65
N ALA A 64 -7.76 7.36 -9.02
CA ALA A 64 -7.67 8.74 -8.53
C ALA A 64 -7.26 9.77 -9.60
N ARG A 65 -6.78 9.31 -10.76
CA ARG A 65 -6.24 10.17 -11.84
C ARG A 65 -7.07 10.02 -13.13
N ASN A 66 -6.51 10.57 -14.23
CA ASN A 66 -7.06 10.47 -15.57
C ASN A 66 -7.48 9.03 -15.90
N ARG A 67 -8.67 8.92 -16.50
CA ARG A 67 -9.47 7.72 -16.76
C ARG A 67 -10.20 7.12 -15.54
N GLY A 68 -10.13 7.78 -14.39
CA GLY A 68 -10.81 7.41 -13.15
C GLY A 68 -11.85 8.42 -12.69
N ALA A 69 -11.78 8.79 -11.41
CA ALA A 69 -12.68 9.69 -10.69
C ALA A 69 -12.68 11.12 -11.25
N SER A 70 -11.51 11.62 -11.68
CA SER A 70 -11.38 12.98 -12.24
C SER A 70 -12.03 13.14 -13.61
N ASP A 71 -12.12 12.08 -14.39
CA ASP A 71 -12.70 12.14 -15.74
C ASP A 71 -14.23 12.17 -15.73
N LYS A 72 -14.83 11.86 -14.57
CA LYS A 72 -16.28 11.89 -14.37
C LYS A 72 -16.77 13.13 -13.66
N VAL A 73 -15.94 14.18 -13.58
CA VAL A 73 -16.34 15.52 -13.10
C VAL A 73 -17.54 16.08 -13.87
N GLY A 74 -17.77 15.64 -15.12
CA GLY A 74 -18.98 16.00 -15.87
C GLY A 74 -20.30 15.48 -15.27
N LEU A 75 -20.26 14.54 -14.32
CA LEU A 75 -21.43 14.08 -13.56
C LEU A 75 -21.72 14.93 -12.32
N LEU A 76 -20.80 15.85 -11.96
CA LEU A 76 -21.02 16.80 -10.89
C LEU A 76 -21.83 17.99 -11.40
N THR A 77 -22.74 18.45 -10.56
CA THR A 77 -23.46 19.72 -10.72
C THR A 77 -22.50 20.88 -10.47
N LYS A 78 -21.67 20.81 -9.42
CA LYS A 78 -20.60 21.79 -9.15
C LYS A 78 -19.24 21.17 -9.42
N LYS A 79 -18.59 21.56 -10.51
CA LYS A 79 -17.27 21.00 -10.88
C LYS A 79 -16.18 21.21 -9.82
N SER A 80 -16.19 22.35 -9.11
CA SER A 80 -15.22 22.65 -8.04
C SER A 80 -15.33 21.70 -6.85
N PHE A 81 -16.51 21.11 -6.63
CA PHE A 81 -16.76 20.13 -5.56
C PHE A 81 -15.83 18.92 -5.64
N TYR A 82 -15.30 18.62 -6.84
CA TYR A 82 -14.34 17.54 -6.98
C TYR A 82 -13.08 17.77 -6.16
N ASP A 83 -12.42 18.92 -6.36
CA ASP A 83 -11.16 19.23 -5.69
C ASP A 83 -11.38 19.60 -4.22
N ASP A 84 -12.50 20.26 -3.92
CA ASP A 84 -12.85 20.71 -2.57
C ASP A 84 -13.15 19.52 -1.63
N ASP A 85 -13.88 18.50 -2.12
CA ASP A 85 -14.41 17.43 -1.27
C ASP A 85 -14.14 16.02 -1.81
N VAL A 86 -14.48 15.72 -3.07
CA VAL A 86 -14.44 14.34 -3.61
C VAL A 86 -13.03 13.77 -3.59
N ALA A 87 -12.04 14.49 -4.10
CA ALA A 87 -10.65 14.05 -4.17
C ALA A 87 -10.07 13.78 -2.77
N VAL A 88 -10.42 14.62 -1.80
CA VAL A 88 -10.00 14.48 -0.40
C VAL A 88 -10.64 13.23 0.22
N ASN A 89 -11.94 13.02 0.00
CA ASN A 89 -12.67 11.86 0.50
C ASN A 89 -12.17 10.55 -0.12
N ILE A 90 -11.92 10.52 -1.44
CA ILE A 90 -11.30 9.37 -2.13
C ILE A 90 -9.92 9.07 -1.55
N ARG A 91 -9.11 10.11 -1.29
CA ARG A 91 -7.81 9.93 -0.63
C ARG A 91 -7.98 9.31 0.75
N TYR A 92 -8.94 9.76 1.55
CA TYR A 92 -9.23 9.18 2.88
C TYR A 92 -9.60 7.70 2.80
N LEU A 93 -10.43 7.32 1.83
CA LEU A 93 -10.77 5.91 1.59
C LEU A 93 -9.55 5.07 1.20
N SER A 94 -8.65 5.59 0.35
CA SER A 94 -7.44 4.86 -0.06
C SER A 94 -6.52 4.50 1.11
N VAL A 95 -6.60 5.27 2.19
CA VAL A 95 -5.82 5.09 3.42
C VAL A 95 -6.67 4.54 4.56
N ALA A 96 -7.80 3.89 4.29
CA ALA A 96 -8.51 3.11 5.30
C ALA A 96 -7.59 2.01 5.87
N ARG A 97 -7.74 1.75 7.17
CA ARG A 97 -6.85 0.86 7.95
C ARG A 97 -7.35 -0.58 8.04
N SER A 98 -8.63 -0.81 7.72
CA SER A 98 -9.27 -2.12 7.68
C SER A 98 -10.37 -2.14 6.62
N GLU A 99 -10.84 -3.34 6.28
CA GLU A 99 -11.94 -3.52 5.33
C GLU A 99 -13.26 -2.97 5.89
N GLU A 100 -13.51 -3.16 7.18
CA GLU A 100 -14.71 -2.68 7.87
C GLU A 100 -14.73 -1.15 7.93
N GLN A 101 -13.58 -0.53 8.22
CA GLN A 101 -13.45 0.93 8.16
C GLN A 101 -13.66 1.44 6.73
N PHE A 102 -13.09 0.74 5.74
CA PHE A 102 -13.28 1.06 4.33
C PHE A 102 -14.74 0.90 3.88
N LYS A 103 -15.51 -0.04 4.43
CA LYS A 103 -16.95 -0.20 4.12
C LYS A 103 -17.83 0.85 4.79
N ALA A 104 -17.41 1.38 5.94
CA ALA A 104 -18.18 2.35 6.70
C ALA A 104 -18.01 3.80 6.20
N LEU A 105 -16.76 4.24 5.94
CA LEU A 105 -16.46 5.61 5.53
C LEU A 105 -17.15 6.07 4.22
N PRO A 106 -17.28 5.24 3.16
CA PRO A 106 -17.91 5.66 1.93
C PRO A 106 -19.37 6.02 2.12
N ARG A 107 -20.10 5.37 3.03
CA ARG A 107 -21.50 5.72 3.33
C ARG A 107 -21.59 7.19 3.76
N LEU A 108 -20.73 7.58 4.72
CA LEU A 108 -20.61 8.97 5.18
C LEU A 108 -20.30 9.94 4.03
N PHE A 109 -19.36 9.59 3.15
CA PHE A 109 -18.94 10.49 2.07
C PHE A 109 -19.96 10.58 0.93
N VAL A 110 -20.51 9.46 0.49
CA VAL A 110 -21.48 9.40 -0.61
C VAL A 110 -22.81 10.04 -0.19
N ASP A 111 -23.26 9.82 1.05
CA ASP A 111 -24.48 10.48 1.56
C ASP A 111 -24.28 12.00 1.68
N TYR A 112 -23.09 12.44 2.09
CA TYR A 112 -22.73 13.86 2.07
C TYR A 112 -22.77 14.43 0.64
N TRP A 113 -22.15 13.77 -0.33
CA TRP A 113 -22.17 14.21 -1.73
C TRP A 113 -23.60 14.33 -2.28
N ARG A 114 -24.47 13.34 -1.98
CA ARG A 114 -25.90 13.41 -2.34
C ARG A 114 -26.58 14.61 -1.71
N SER A 115 -26.33 14.88 -0.43
CA SER A 115 -26.92 16.01 0.30
C SER A 115 -26.49 17.38 -0.26
N GLU A 116 -25.31 17.47 -0.86
CA GLU A 116 -24.79 18.67 -1.54
C GLU A 116 -25.32 18.85 -2.98
N GLY A 117 -26.18 17.93 -3.43
CA GLY A 117 -26.78 17.92 -4.77
C GLY A 117 -26.02 17.08 -5.80
N GLU A 118 -24.95 16.40 -5.41
CA GLU A 118 -24.03 15.69 -6.32
C GLU A 118 -24.44 14.22 -6.55
N VAL A 119 -25.75 13.98 -6.69
CA VAL A 119 -26.37 12.64 -6.74
C VAL A 119 -25.86 11.80 -7.92
N GLY A 120 -25.71 12.42 -9.10
CA GLY A 120 -25.26 11.72 -10.32
C GLY A 120 -23.85 11.14 -10.16
N TYR A 121 -22.92 11.94 -9.64
CA TYR A 121 -21.57 11.48 -9.35
C TYR A 121 -21.54 10.44 -8.22
N ALA A 122 -22.29 10.69 -7.14
CA ALA A 122 -22.34 9.81 -5.98
C ALA A 122 -22.79 8.38 -6.34
N ASN A 123 -23.88 8.25 -7.09
CA ASN A 123 -24.39 6.95 -7.53
C ASN A 123 -23.41 6.25 -8.48
N TRP A 124 -22.86 6.99 -9.46
CA TRP A 124 -21.85 6.45 -10.35
C TRP A 124 -20.63 5.91 -9.59
N PHE A 125 -20.11 6.67 -8.62
CA PHE A 125 -18.93 6.28 -7.86
C PHE A 125 -19.19 5.04 -7.01
N GLU A 126 -20.34 4.98 -6.34
CA GLU A 126 -20.75 3.84 -5.54
C GLU A 126 -20.84 2.56 -6.40
N ASP A 127 -21.56 2.62 -7.52
CA ASP A 127 -21.71 1.49 -8.43
C ASP A 127 -20.37 1.05 -9.04
N THR A 128 -19.50 2.00 -9.35
CA THR A 128 -18.26 1.74 -10.09
C THR A 128 -17.12 1.26 -9.19
N TYR A 129 -16.93 1.87 -8.01
CA TYR A 129 -15.73 1.69 -7.19
C TYR A 129 -15.98 1.17 -5.79
N LEU A 130 -17.23 1.11 -5.33
CA LEU A 130 -17.60 0.52 -4.05
C LEU A 130 -18.29 -0.84 -4.18
N GLY A 131 -18.61 -1.26 -5.40
CA GLY A 131 -19.07 -2.62 -5.69
C GLY A 131 -18.02 -3.69 -5.32
N SER A 132 -18.50 -4.87 -4.93
CA SER A 132 -17.68 -5.97 -4.35
C SER A 132 -16.47 -6.39 -5.17
N THR A 133 -16.54 -6.28 -6.50
CA THR A 133 -15.42 -6.60 -7.40
C THR A 133 -14.33 -5.52 -7.40
N TRP A 134 -14.71 -4.26 -7.18
CA TRP A 134 -13.86 -3.11 -7.46
C TRP A 134 -13.41 -2.36 -6.21
N MET A 135 -13.92 -2.72 -5.02
CA MET A 135 -13.71 -2.02 -3.75
C MET A 135 -12.30 -2.14 -3.16
N PHE A 136 -11.45 -3.03 -3.68
CA PHE A 136 -10.11 -3.31 -3.13
C PHE A 136 -9.03 -2.37 -3.70
N TRP A 137 -9.14 -1.08 -3.40
CA TRP A 137 -8.17 -0.05 -3.82
C TRP A 137 -7.52 0.71 -2.66
N TYR A 138 -7.81 0.35 -1.41
CA TYR A 138 -7.14 0.90 -0.23
C TYR A 138 -5.86 0.12 0.10
N TYR A 139 -4.85 0.77 0.67
CA TYR A 139 -3.52 0.18 0.88
C TYR A 139 -3.50 -1.07 1.77
N GLN A 140 -4.50 -1.25 2.64
CA GLN A 140 -4.64 -2.42 3.51
C GLN A 140 -5.52 -3.54 2.93
N SER A 141 -5.84 -3.48 1.63
CA SER A 141 -6.69 -4.48 0.96
C SER A 141 -5.98 -5.82 0.68
N ALA A 142 -4.67 -5.88 0.89
CA ALA A 142 -3.80 -7.02 0.64
C ALA A 142 -2.69 -7.13 1.70
N ILE A 143 -1.74 -8.04 1.49
CA ILE A 143 -0.57 -8.19 2.36
C ILE A 143 0.46 -7.06 2.14
N PRO A 144 1.31 -6.76 3.13
CA PRO A 144 2.38 -5.77 2.97
C PRO A 144 3.27 -6.05 1.75
N CYS A 145 3.63 -4.98 1.02
CA CYS A 145 4.32 -4.94 -0.28
C CYS A 145 3.49 -5.40 -1.50
N VAL A 146 2.26 -5.85 -1.31
CA VAL A 146 1.29 -6.04 -2.40
C VAL A 146 0.29 -4.89 -2.33
N THR A 147 0.45 -3.90 -3.20
CA THR A 147 -0.36 -2.68 -3.15
C THR A 147 -1.37 -2.62 -4.30
N PRO A 148 -2.50 -1.92 -4.12
CA PRO A 148 -3.44 -1.61 -5.21
C PRO A 148 -2.86 -0.53 -6.14
N SER A 149 -1.70 -0.80 -6.71
CA SER A 149 -0.96 0.10 -7.59
C SER A 149 -0.26 -0.69 -8.68
N GLN A 150 -0.34 -0.18 -9.91
CA GLN A 150 0.39 -0.72 -11.05
C GLN A 150 1.63 0.11 -11.38
N ASN A 151 1.99 1.09 -10.55
CA ASN A 151 3.14 1.98 -10.79
C ASN A 151 4.45 1.23 -11.07
N ALA A 152 4.69 0.10 -10.40
CA ALA A 152 5.89 -0.71 -10.64
C ALA A 152 5.88 -1.30 -12.06
N LEU A 153 4.72 -1.81 -12.51
CA LEU A 153 4.53 -2.31 -13.87
C LEU A 153 4.63 -1.18 -14.89
N GLU A 154 4.02 -0.03 -14.64
CA GLU A 154 4.10 1.14 -15.51
C GLU A 154 5.52 1.68 -15.64
N SER A 155 6.28 1.72 -14.53
CA SER A 155 7.68 2.12 -14.56
C SER A 155 8.51 1.15 -15.37
N HIS A 156 8.30 -0.15 -15.20
CA HIS A 156 8.98 -1.17 -15.99
C HIS A 156 8.59 -1.07 -17.48
N HIS A 157 7.31 -0.89 -17.80
CA HIS A 157 6.83 -0.62 -19.15
C HIS A 157 7.43 0.65 -19.74
N SER A 158 7.64 1.71 -18.94
CA SER A 158 8.32 2.93 -19.39
C SER A 158 9.77 2.64 -19.78
N THR A 159 10.48 1.83 -19.00
CA THR A 159 11.83 1.37 -19.34
C THR A 159 11.81 0.58 -20.65
N ILE A 160 10.94 -0.44 -20.79
CA ILE A 160 10.78 -1.20 -22.04
C ILE A 160 10.47 -0.29 -23.21
N LYS A 161 9.53 0.65 -23.05
CA LYS A 161 9.17 1.59 -24.11
C LYS A 161 10.36 2.43 -24.53
N LYS A 162 11.22 2.86 -23.59
CA LYS A 162 12.44 3.65 -23.85
C LYS A 162 13.57 2.83 -24.46
N THR A 163 13.74 1.56 -24.08
CA THR A 163 14.77 0.68 -24.65
C THR A 163 14.35 0.09 -26.00
N CYS A 164 13.05 -0.12 -26.22
CA CYS A 164 12.49 -0.72 -27.44
C CYS A 164 11.77 0.31 -28.35
N VAL A 165 12.06 1.63 -28.24
CA VAL A 165 11.35 2.69 -29.00
C VAL A 165 11.31 2.41 -30.50
N ALA A 166 12.39 1.84 -31.07
CA ALA A 166 12.47 1.53 -32.50
C ALA A 166 11.49 0.41 -32.96
N SER A 167 10.90 -0.37 -32.04
CA SER A 167 10.10 -1.56 -32.35
C SER A 167 8.67 -1.54 -31.76
N LEU A 168 8.20 -0.41 -31.21
CA LEU A 168 6.83 -0.31 -30.66
C LEU A 168 5.70 -0.40 -31.71
N ARG A 169 6.05 -0.36 -33.00
CA ARG A 169 5.16 -0.69 -34.15
C ARG A 169 5.63 -1.92 -34.91
N SER A 170 6.41 -2.79 -34.28
CA SER A 170 6.99 -3.93 -34.97
C SER A 170 5.99 -5.05 -35.16
N SER A 171 6.21 -5.86 -36.20
CA SER A 171 5.38 -7.03 -36.47
C SER A 171 5.51 -8.06 -35.33
N THR A 172 4.50 -8.91 -35.16
CA THR A 172 4.57 -10.03 -34.20
C THR A 172 5.85 -10.87 -34.39
N SER A 173 6.32 -11.01 -35.64
CA SER A 173 7.57 -11.70 -35.96
C SER A 173 8.77 -11.08 -35.24
N VAL A 174 8.93 -9.76 -35.29
CA VAL A 174 10.06 -9.07 -34.63
C VAL A 174 9.94 -9.12 -33.11
N VAL A 175 8.72 -9.04 -32.55
CA VAL A 175 8.53 -9.21 -31.10
C VAL A 175 8.98 -10.60 -30.65
N LEU A 176 8.62 -11.64 -31.40
CA LEU A 176 8.95 -13.03 -31.07
C LEU A 176 10.42 -13.38 -31.33
N ASN A 177 10.99 -12.91 -32.44
CA ASN A 177 12.32 -13.31 -32.89
C ASN A 177 13.44 -12.43 -32.34
N ASP A 178 13.19 -11.13 -32.13
CA ASP A 178 14.22 -10.19 -31.71
C ASP A 178 13.94 -9.65 -30.31
N GLY A 179 12.69 -9.25 -30.04
CA GLY A 179 12.29 -8.60 -28.79
C GLY A 179 12.39 -9.53 -27.58
N ILE A 180 11.65 -10.64 -27.58
CA ILE A 180 11.64 -11.60 -26.47
C ILE A 180 13.04 -12.18 -26.22
N PRO A 181 13.79 -12.65 -27.24
CA PRO A 181 15.15 -13.16 -27.02
C PRO A 181 16.09 -12.11 -26.43
N SER A 182 16.01 -10.85 -26.86
CA SER A 182 16.81 -9.76 -26.29
C SER A 182 16.47 -9.50 -24.81
N ILE A 183 15.19 -9.54 -24.45
CA ILE A 183 14.75 -9.41 -23.05
C ILE A 183 15.25 -10.60 -22.23
N LEU A 184 15.09 -11.83 -22.72
CA LEU A 184 15.56 -13.03 -22.04
C LEU A 184 17.08 -13.03 -21.86
N PHE A 185 17.84 -12.58 -22.86
CA PHE A 185 19.30 -12.45 -22.77
C PHE A 185 19.70 -11.38 -21.74
N HIS A 186 19.02 -10.23 -21.75
CA HIS A 186 19.26 -9.18 -20.77
C HIS A 186 19.00 -9.68 -19.34
N GLU A 187 17.86 -10.36 -19.10
CA GLU A 187 17.52 -10.93 -17.79
C GLU A 187 18.48 -12.06 -17.38
N ALA A 188 18.86 -12.95 -18.31
CA ALA A 188 19.82 -14.01 -18.05
C ALA A 188 21.23 -13.49 -17.72
N SER A 189 21.57 -12.28 -18.16
CA SER A 189 22.82 -11.60 -17.81
C SER A 189 22.81 -10.93 -16.43
N GLN A 190 21.64 -10.82 -15.78
CA GLN A 190 21.55 -10.31 -14.41
C GLN A 190 21.95 -11.40 -13.41
N LEU A 191 22.48 -10.98 -12.26
CA LEU A 191 22.78 -11.90 -11.15
C LEU A 191 21.49 -12.61 -10.72
N PHE A 192 21.47 -13.94 -10.84
CA PHE A 192 20.35 -14.77 -10.42
C PHE A 192 20.15 -14.63 -8.90
N GLN A 193 19.03 -14.03 -8.49
CA GLN A 193 18.61 -14.05 -7.09
C GLN A 193 17.89 -15.37 -6.80
N GLN A 194 18.53 -16.21 -5.98
CA GLN A 194 18.00 -17.52 -5.61
C GLN A 194 16.71 -17.45 -4.78
N SER A 195 16.45 -16.32 -4.11
CA SER A 195 15.24 -16.07 -3.34
C SER A 195 14.63 -14.73 -3.74
N LEU A 196 13.37 -14.74 -4.18
CA LEU A 196 12.58 -13.54 -4.42
C LEU A 196 11.68 -13.29 -3.22
N TYR A 197 11.81 -12.12 -2.60
CA TYR A 197 10.96 -11.69 -1.50
C TYR A 197 10.04 -10.55 -1.93
N HIS A 198 8.85 -10.51 -1.35
CA HIS A 198 7.91 -9.40 -1.50
C HIS A 198 8.14 -8.35 -0.41
N PHE A 199 9.37 -7.92 -0.21
CA PHE A 199 9.70 -6.76 0.63
C PHE A 199 10.85 -5.98 0.04
N SER A 200 10.96 -4.72 0.43
CA SER A 200 12.07 -3.86 0.05
C SER A 200 13.33 -4.23 0.83
N GLU A 201 14.38 -4.69 0.13
CA GLU A 201 15.72 -4.92 0.68
C GLU A 201 16.61 -3.66 0.66
N GLY A 202 16.08 -2.54 0.15
CA GLY A 202 16.82 -1.29 0.02
C GLY A 202 17.26 -0.69 1.37
N PRO A 203 18.17 0.32 1.34
CA PRO A 203 18.66 0.96 2.54
C PRO A 203 17.52 1.54 3.39
N LEU A 204 17.80 1.77 4.68
CA LEU A 204 16.83 2.39 5.59
C LEU A 204 16.33 3.72 5.04
N CYS A 205 15.01 3.87 4.99
CA CYS A 205 14.36 5.11 4.58
C CYS A 205 14.64 6.23 5.59
N SER A 206 15.44 7.24 5.17
CA SER A 206 15.81 8.38 6.02
C SER A 206 14.59 9.10 6.61
N GLU A 207 13.56 9.35 5.80
CA GLU A 207 12.33 9.97 6.26
C GLU A 207 11.64 9.14 7.36
N SER A 208 11.63 7.81 7.24
CA SER A 208 11.05 6.94 8.27
C SER A 208 11.82 7.02 9.59
N VAL A 209 13.15 7.06 9.52
CA VAL A 209 14.01 7.19 10.72
C VAL A 209 13.85 8.57 11.36
N GLU A 210 13.83 9.65 10.58
CA GLU A 210 13.60 11.01 11.09
C GLU A 210 12.21 11.15 11.74
N ASN A 211 11.17 10.60 11.10
CA ASN A 211 9.82 10.61 11.68
C ASN A 211 9.70 9.72 12.93
N THR A 212 10.56 8.71 13.08
CA THR A 212 10.64 7.91 14.33
C THR A 212 11.02 8.79 15.51
N GLN A 213 12.03 9.65 15.33
CA GLN A 213 12.44 10.60 16.37
C GLN A 213 11.26 11.50 16.77
N ARG A 214 10.60 12.12 15.79
CA ARG A 214 9.45 13.03 16.02
C ARG A 214 8.29 12.37 16.75
N LEU A 215 8.04 11.09 16.49
CA LEU A 215 7.03 10.30 17.19
C LEU A 215 7.38 10.11 18.67
N LEU A 216 8.66 9.89 18.98
CA LEU A 216 9.13 9.59 20.32
C LEU A 216 9.46 10.83 21.17
N ASP A 217 9.63 12.00 20.54
CA ASP A 217 9.91 13.28 21.21
C ASP A 217 8.85 13.67 22.24
N ASN A 218 7.62 13.16 22.11
CA ASN A 218 6.54 13.45 23.05
C ASN A 218 5.73 12.19 23.39
N LYS A 219 5.61 11.86 24.68
CA LYS A 219 4.83 10.71 25.17
C LYS A 219 3.33 10.78 24.79
N LYS A 220 2.81 11.96 24.46
CA LYS A 220 1.42 12.15 24.00
C LYS A 220 1.21 11.81 22.52
N ASN A 221 2.26 11.40 21.79
CA ASN A 221 2.16 10.95 20.40
C ASN A 221 1.87 9.46 20.26
N TYR A 222 1.98 8.68 21.33
CA TYR A 222 1.75 7.25 21.29
C TYR A 222 0.93 6.76 22.49
N TYR A 223 0.22 5.65 22.29
CA TYR A 223 -0.57 4.98 23.31
C TYR A 223 -0.31 3.48 23.26
N LYS A 224 0.18 2.92 24.37
CA LYS A 224 0.55 1.50 24.46
C LYS A 224 -0.70 0.65 24.74
N LEU A 225 -0.96 -0.33 23.88
CA LEU A 225 -2.04 -1.31 24.04
C LEU A 225 -1.50 -2.53 24.78
N LYS A 226 -2.01 -2.75 25.99
CA LYS A 226 -1.57 -3.82 26.89
C LYS A 226 -2.74 -4.71 27.28
N VAL A 227 -2.49 -6.00 27.40
CA VAL A 227 -3.45 -6.94 27.99
C VAL A 227 -3.75 -6.48 29.43
N PRO A 228 -5.03 -6.39 29.86
CA PRO A 228 -5.37 -5.84 31.17
C PRO A 228 -4.67 -6.54 32.36
N VAL A 229 -4.59 -7.88 32.30
CA VAL A 229 -4.06 -8.72 33.38
C VAL A 229 -2.55 -8.85 33.29
N THR A 230 -2.03 -9.45 32.21
CA THR A 230 -0.61 -9.76 32.06
C THR A 230 0.25 -8.52 31.75
N ARG A 231 -0.38 -7.40 31.39
CA ARG A 231 0.28 -6.15 30.96
C ARG A 231 1.22 -6.31 29.75
N VAL A 232 1.18 -7.47 29.09
CA VAL A 232 1.93 -7.74 27.86
C VAL A 232 1.48 -6.75 26.79
N LEU A 233 2.46 -6.14 26.13
CA LEU A 233 2.23 -5.20 25.03
C LEU A 233 1.85 -6.00 23.78
N PHE A 234 0.67 -5.75 23.22
CA PHE A 234 0.23 -6.37 21.96
C PHE A 234 0.10 -5.35 20.82
N GLY A 235 0.26 -4.07 21.12
CA GLY A 235 0.24 -3.03 20.10
C GLY A 235 0.63 -1.66 20.62
N VAL A 236 0.92 -0.75 19.69
CA VAL A 236 1.14 0.66 19.97
C VAL A 236 0.38 1.47 18.94
N LEU A 237 -0.38 2.45 19.42
CA LEU A 237 -1.01 3.45 18.57
C LEU A 237 -0.09 4.66 18.48
N PHE A 238 0.00 5.27 17.32
CA PHE A 238 0.80 6.45 17.05
C PHE A 238 -0.03 7.51 16.34
N ASN A 239 0.20 8.79 16.66
CA ASN A 239 -0.31 9.88 15.85
C ASN A 239 0.25 9.82 14.42
N ALA A 240 -0.61 9.98 13.42
CA ALA A 240 -0.17 10.27 12.07
C ALA A 240 0.61 11.60 12.01
N THR A 241 1.56 11.74 11.08
CA THR A 241 2.50 12.87 11.00
C THR A 241 1.82 14.24 11.08
N LYS A 242 0.65 14.40 10.43
CA LYS A 242 -0.15 15.63 10.45
C LYS A 242 -0.63 16.03 11.85
N PHE A 243 -0.81 15.08 12.76
CA PHE A 243 -1.40 15.30 14.09
C PHE A 243 -0.39 15.22 15.24
N LEU A 244 0.90 15.10 14.92
CA LEU A 244 1.98 15.04 15.92
C LEU A 244 1.93 16.22 16.89
N LYS A 245 2.09 15.93 18.17
CA LYS A 245 2.22 16.89 19.25
C LYS A 245 3.60 17.55 19.17
N SER A 246 3.62 18.73 18.56
CA SER A 246 4.75 19.65 18.52
C SER A 246 4.23 21.07 18.77
N SER A 247 5.06 21.93 19.35
CA SER A 247 4.72 23.34 19.62
C SER A 247 4.28 24.09 18.37
N LYS A 248 4.83 23.72 17.20
CA LYS A 248 4.55 24.36 15.91
C LYS A 248 3.36 23.76 15.14
N ASN A 249 2.77 22.66 15.61
CA ASN A 249 1.71 21.98 14.86
C ASN A 249 0.32 22.47 15.31
N VAL A 250 -0.45 23.03 14.39
CA VAL A 250 -1.83 23.50 14.60
C VAL A 250 -2.80 22.33 14.75
N ASN A 251 -2.58 21.24 14.00
CA ASN A 251 -3.42 20.04 14.01
C ASN A 251 -3.08 19.07 15.15
N ARG A 252 -2.18 19.47 16.06
CA ARG A 252 -1.71 18.63 17.17
C ARG A 252 -2.88 18.03 17.95
N SER A 253 -2.81 16.74 18.21
CA SER A 253 -3.83 16.05 19.00
C SER A 253 -3.16 15.09 19.96
N ASP A 254 -3.55 15.16 21.23
CA ASP A 254 -3.06 14.23 22.24
C ASP A 254 -3.63 12.84 21.94
N LEU A 255 -2.81 11.79 22.12
CA LEU A 255 -3.25 10.41 21.97
C LEU A 255 -3.62 9.84 23.34
N ASP A 256 -4.85 10.13 23.77
CA ASP A 256 -5.43 9.63 25.02
C ASP A 256 -6.27 8.35 24.81
N ARG A 257 -6.77 7.79 25.91
CA ARG A 257 -7.59 6.57 25.90
C ARG A 257 -8.88 6.73 25.11
N ARG A 258 -9.56 7.89 25.19
CA ARG A 258 -10.83 8.12 24.50
C ARG A 258 -10.62 8.12 22.99
N ARG A 259 -9.58 8.81 22.53
CA ARG A 259 -9.22 8.87 21.11
C ARG A 259 -8.70 7.54 20.59
N ALA A 260 -7.91 6.81 21.41
CA ALA A 260 -7.48 5.45 21.10
C ALA A 260 -8.70 4.52 20.88
N GLN A 261 -9.66 4.52 21.82
CA GLN A 261 -10.85 3.68 21.70
C GLN A 261 -11.71 4.07 20.49
N ARG A 262 -11.89 5.37 20.24
CA ARG A 262 -12.62 5.87 19.08
C ARG A 262 -12.02 5.34 17.77
N TYR A 263 -10.70 5.43 17.64
CA TYR A 263 -10.01 4.92 16.46
C TYR A 263 -10.13 3.40 16.34
N LEU A 264 -9.94 2.64 17.44
CA LEU A 264 -10.11 1.18 17.43
C LEU A 264 -11.53 0.76 17.02
N ASN A 265 -12.56 1.43 17.53
CA ASN A 265 -13.95 1.20 17.10
C ASN A 265 -14.14 1.46 15.60
N SER A 266 -13.50 2.52 15.07
CA SER A 266 -13.58 2.81 13.63
C SER A 266 -12.94 1.72 12.76
N LEU A 267 -11.93 0.99 13.28
CA LEU A 267 -11.35 -0.17 12.59
C LEU A 267 -12.35 -1.31 12.45
N GLU A 268 -13.36 -1.39 13.33
CA GLU A 268 -14.46 -2.35 13.25
C GLU A 268 -15.66 -1.81 12.44
N GLY A 269 -15.48 -0.68 11.74
CA GLY A 269 -16.56 -0.02 10.99
C GLY A 269 -17.55 0.75 11.85
N LYS A 270 -17.33 0.84 13.17
CA LYS A 270 -18.17 1.61 14.10
C LYS A 270 -17.70 3.07 14.13
N LEU A 271 -18.23 3.87 13.22
CA LEU A 271 -17.93 5.30 13.19
C LEU A 271 -18.61 6.04 14.36
N PRO A 272 -18.00 7.12 14.89
CA PRO A 272 -18.63 7.94 15.93
C PRO A 272 -19.95 8.56 15.45
N GLU A 273 -20.94 8.72 16.35
CA GLU A 273 -22.21 9.37 16.02
C GLU A 273 -22.03 10.83 15.57
N ASP A 274 -21.03 11.52 16.09
CA ASP A 274 -20.66 12.91 15.76
C ASP A 274 -19.72 13.02 14.54
N VAL A 275 -19.52 11.93 13.79
CA VAL A 275 -18.64 11.95 12.62
C VAL A 275 -19.27 12.74 11.46
N THR A 276 -18.46 13.56 10.82
CA THR A 276 -18.81 14.31 9.61
C THR A 276 -17.65 14.20 8.63
N VAL A 277 -17.89 14.53 7.36
CA VAL A 277 -16.83 14.57 6.34
C VAL A 277 -15.64 15.43 6.79
N ARG A 278 -15.91 16.56 7.46
CA ARG A 278 -14.89 17.51 7.94
C ARG A 278 -14.00 16.96 9.07
N ASN A 279 -14.51 16.06 9.91
CA ASN A 279 -13.78 15.51 11.05
C ASN A 279 -13.34 14.04 10.86
N ALA A 280 -13.75 13.39 9.76
CA ALA A 280 -13.48 11.98 9.47
C ALA A 280 -11.98 11.63 9.53
N GLU A 281 -11.11 12.45 8.92
CA GLU A 281 -9.66 12.23 8.98
C GLU A 281 -9.17 12.25 10.43
N ARG A 282 -9.62 13.23 11.21
CA ARG A 282 -9.21 13.39 12.61
C ARG A 282 -9.70 12.23 13.47
N TYR A 283 -10.90 11.73 13.24
CA TYR A 283 -11.51 10.72 14.11
C TYR A 283 -11.12 9.30 13.74
N CYS A 284 -10.95 9.01 12.46
CA CYS A 284 -10.79 7.65 11.94
C CYS A 284 -9.38 7.37 11.36
N LEU A 285 -8.67 8.39 10.87
CA LEU A 285 -7.45 8.21 10.07
C LEU A 285 -6.20 8.86 10.67
N SER A 286 -6.34 9.64 11.75
CA SER A 286 -5.26 10.40 12.39
C SER A 286 -4.32 9.56 13.27
N ILE A 287 -4.54 8.25 13.33
CA ILE A 287 -3.79 7.30 14.13
C ILE A 287 -3.34 6.15 13.24
N HIS A 288 -2.16 5.62 13.56
CA HIS A 288 -1.62 4.38 13.02
C HIS A 288 -1.48 3.35 14.13
N GLN A 289 -1.86 2.11 13.85
CA GLN A 289 -1.65 0.97 14.74
C GLN A 289 -0.45 0.16 14.29
N VAL A 290 0.44 -0.13 15.24
CA VAL A 290 1.42 -1.21 15.13
C VAL A 290 0.95 -2.35 16.02
N LYS A 291 0.70 -3.52 15.44
CA LYS A 291 0.40 -4.77 16.16
C LYS A 291 1.70 -5.52 16.41
N LEU A 292 1.85 -6.04 17.64
CA LEU A 292 2.94 -6.93 18.02
C LEU A 292 2.35 -8.35 18.08
N LEU A 293 2.72 -9.18 17.11
CA LEU A 293 2.18 -10.54 16.96
C LEU A 293 2.93 -11.56 17.82
N HIS A 294 4.20 -11.27 18.13
CA HIS A 294 5.12 -12.15 18.82
C HIS A 294 5.91 -11.37 19.88
N VAL A 295 6.33 -12.06 20.95
CA VAL A 295 7.06 -11.44 22.08
C VAL A 295 8.56 -11.63 21.91
N GLU A 296 8.96 -12.66 21.17
CA GLU A 296 10.33 -13.06 20.90
C GLU A 296 11.17 -11.89 20.35
N PRO A 297 12.42 -11.70 20.81
CA PRO A 297 13.30 -10.67 20.28
C PRO A 297 13.58 -10.82 18.78
N LEU A 298 13.92 -9.70 18.13
CA LEU A 298 14.34 -9.72 16.73
C LEU A 298 15.63 -10.54 16.51
N PHE A 299 15.67 -11.24 15.38
CA PHE A 299 16.80 -12.08 14.97
C PHE A 299 17.18 -11.86 13.49
N PRO A 300 18.48 -11.76 13.15
CA PRO A 300 19.59 -11.56 14.06
C PRO A 300 19.41 -10.26 14.87
N PRO A 301 20.11 -10.11 16.00
CA PRO A 301 20.11 -8.85 16.73
C PRO A 301 20.42 -7.71 15.75
N PRO A 302 19.73 -6.56 15.87
CA PRO A 302 19.86 -5.48 14.89
C PRO A 302 21.28 -4.91 14.90
N ALA A 303 22.08 -5.40 13.97
CA ALA A 303 23.29 -4.78 13.45
C ALA A 303 22.92 -4.30 12.05
N PHE A 304 23.00 -3.01 11.76
CA PHE A 304 22.63 -2.51 10.41
C PHE A 304 23.82 -2.54 9.43
N GLN A 305 24.82 -3.39 9.72
CA GLN A 305 25.96 -3.74 8.87
C GLN A 305 25.93 -5.26 8.61
N LEU A 306 24.83 -5.73 8.03
CA LEU A 306 24.62 -7.16 7.76
C LEU A 306 24.95 -7.46 6.29
N SER A 307 25.46 -8.67 6.04
CA SER A 307 25.47 -9.22 4.69
C SER A 307 24.04 -9.32 4.14
N SER A 308 23.89 -9.43 2.82
CA SER A 308 22.58 -9.58 2.16
C SER A 308 21.75 -10.77 2.68
N ILE A 309 22.39 -11.85 3.13
CA ILE A 309 21.69 -12.99 3.74
C ILE A 309 21.13 -12.60 5.12
N CYS A 310 21.94 -11.93 5.95
CA CYS A 310 21.56 -11.57 7.30
C CYS A 310 20.49 -10.46 7.35
N ILE A 311 20.47 -9.54 6.38
CA ILE A 311 19.43 -8.51 6.32
C ILE A 311 18.05 -9.11 6.00
N ASN A 312 18.00 -10.14 5.15
CA ASN A 312 16.74 -10.81 4.81
C ASN A 312 16.15 -11.57 5.99
N ILE A 313 16.99 -12.23 6.80
CA ILE A 313 16.55 -12.87 8.05
C ILE A 313 16.00 -11.82 9.02
N PHE A 314 16.68 -10.68 9.16
CA PHE A 314 16.23 -9.59 10.02
C PHE A 314 14.89 -9.02 9.57
N ILE A 315 14.72 -8.71 8.29
CA ILE A 315 13.46 -8.21 7.73
C ILE A 315 12.33 -9.20 7.99
N GLN A 316 12.56 -10.50 7.78
CA GLN A 316 11.57 -11.52 8.08
C GLN A 316 11.22 -11.56 9.58
N SER A 317 12.19 -11.42 10.47
CA SER A 317 11.94 -11.35 11.91
C SER A 317 11.08 -10.13 12.28
N VAL A 318 11.37 -8.95 11.71
CA VAL A 318 10.54 -7.75 11.87
C VAL A 318 9.12 -8.01 11.38
N ARG A 319 8.97 -8.62 10.19
CA ARG A 319 7.66 -8.91 9.58
C ARG A 319 6.84 -9.96 10.33
N ARG A 320 7.50 -10.92 10.98
CA ARG A 320 6.82 -11.86 11.88
C ARG A 320 6.29 -11.12 13.10
N LYS A 321 7.11 -10.26 13.70
CA LYS A 321 6.77 -9.59 14.97
C LYS A 321 5.83 -8.39 14.82
N TYR A 322 6.04 -7.55 13.82
CA TYR A 322 5.40 -6.23 13.69
C TYR A 322 4.55 -6.13 12.43
N VAL A 323 3.34 -5.59 12.59
CA VAL A 323 2.48 -5.21 11.47
C VAL A 323 1.97 -3.79 11.68
N CYS A 324 2.14 -2.92 10.69
CA CYS A 324 1.65 -1.55 10.75
C CYS A 324 0.63 -1.25 9.67
N ASP A 325 -0.40 -0.49 10.02
CA ASP A 325 -1.49 -0.09 9.13
C ASP A 325 -1.17 1.15 8.25
N CYS A 326 0.05 1.69 8.30
CA CYS A 326 0.43 2.85 7.52
C CYS A 326 0.81 2.49 6.07
N VAL A 327 0.68 3.47 5.17
CA VAL A 327 0.97 3.31 3.75
C VAL A 327 2.42 2.88 3.50
N MET A 328 3.39 3.45 4.22
CA MET A 328 4.81 3.10 4.06
C MET A 328 5.09 1.62 4.38
N PHE A 329 4.43 1.07 5.40
CA PHE A 329 4.56 -0.34 5.72
C PHE A 329 3.88 -1.22 4.65
N ALA A 330 2.69 -0.82 4.19
CA ALA A 330 2.00 -1.49 3.09
C ALA A 330 2.81 -1.49 1.77
N GLN A 331 3.64 -0.48 1.53
CA GLN A 331 4.48 -0.38 0.34
C GLN A 331 5.81 -1.14 0.46
N THR A 332 6.49 -1.03 1.61
CA THR A 332 7.84 -1.59 1.78
C THR A 332 7.84 -3.01 2.35
N GLY A 333 6.75 -3.40 3.00
CA GLY A 333 6.61 -4.68 3.69
C GLY A 333 7.17 -4.70 5.11
N TRP A 334 7.98 -3.72 5.53
CA TRP A 334 8.58 -3.71 6.89
C TRP A 334 9.05 -2.34 7.40
N GLN A 335 9.43 -1.42 6.51
CA GLN A 335 9.97 -0.11 6.88
C GLN A 335 8.85 0.91 7.08
N CYS A 336 8.70 1.41 8.30
CA CYS A 336 8.00 2.66 8.55
C CYS A 336 8.41 3.25 9.90
N SER A 337 8.17 4.55 10.08
CA SER A 337 8.47 5.25 11.33
C SER A 337 7.77 4.65 12.56
N HIS A 338 6.57 4.12 12.40
CA HIS A 338 5.82 3.53 13.51
C HIS A 338 6.42 2.20 13.99
N VAL A 339 6.85 1.34 13.06
CA VAL A 339 7.51 0.07 13.41
C VAL A 339 8.85 0.35 14.08
N PHE A 340 9.66 1.26 13.53
CA PHE A 340 10.90 1.67 14.16
C PHE A 340 10.68 2.29 15.54
N ALA A 341 9.64 3.12 15.71
CA ALA A 341 9.28 3.66 17.02
C ALA A 341 8.85 2.56 18.00
N ALA A 342 8.09 1.56 17.54
CA ALA A 342 7.70 0.41 18.35
C ALA A 342 8.92 -0.41 18.78
N MET A 343 9.86 -0.69 17.87
CA MET A 343 11.12 -1.39 18.18
C MET A 343 11.95 -0.64 19.22
N VAL A 344 12.03 0.70 19.13
CA VAL A 344 12.71 1.53 20.14
C VAL A 344 11.99 1.48 21.49
N LEU A 345 10.65 1.53 21.49
CA LEU A 345 9.84 1.38 22.73
C LEU A 345 9.88 -0.03 23.33
N GLN A 346 10.35 -1.02 22.58
CA GLN A 346 10.63 -2.39 23.02
C GLN A 346 12.11 -2.63 23.31
N GLU A 347 12.95 -1.58 23.24
CA GLU A 347 14.39 -1.65 23.51
C GLU A 347 15.16 -2.62 22.59
N GLU A 348 14.56 -3.02 21.47
CA GLU A 348 15.19 -3.91 20.48
C GLU A 348 16.22 -3.17 19.63
N VAL A 349 15.97 -1.89 19.39
CA VAL A 349 16.85 -0.99 18.62
C VAL A 349 16.94 0.34 19.35
N SER A 350 18.10 1.01 19.28
CA SER A 350 18.21 2.40 19.73
C SER A 350 18.06 3.38 18.56
N LEU A 351 17.43 4.53 18.81
CA LEU A 351 17.28 5.58 17.81
C LEU A 351 18.64 6.06 17.25
N LYS A 352 19.65 6.15 18.11
CA LYS A 352 21.04 6.46 17.71
C LYS A 352 21.57 5.49 16.66
N ARG A 353 21.29 4.18 16.82
CA ARG A 353 21.70 3.16 15.86
C ARG A 353 21.00 3.30 14.51
N LEU A 354 19.70 3.59 14.50
CA LEU A 354 18.96 3.84 13.26
C LEU A 354 19.54 5.04 12.50
N LEU A 355 19.83 6.13 13.21
CA LEU A 355 20.42 7.33 12.62
C LEU A 355 21.82 7.07 12.06
N SER A 356 22.66 6.31 12.77
CA SER A 356 24.01 5.96 12.29
C SER A 356 24.01 5.00 11.10
N ALA A 357 22.91 4.27 10.90
CA ALA A 357 22.76 3.30 9.83
C ALA A 357 22.22 3.92 8.53
N LEU A 358 21.81 5.19 8.56
CA LEU A 358 21.39 5.88 7.35
C LEU A 358 22.58 6.00 6.38
N PRO A 359 22.36 5.76 5.08
CA PRO A 359 23.41 5.96 4.10
C PRO A 359 23.91 7.40 4.19
N THR A 360 25.23 7.56 4.24
CA THR A 360 25.85 8.89 4.22
C THR A 360 25.39 9.58 2.95
N ARG A 361 24.64 10.69 3.07
CA ARG A 361 24.27 11.49 1.91
C ARG A 361 25.58 11.84 1.20
N LYS A 362 25.80 11.35 -0.03
CA LYS A 362 26.82 11.95 -0.89
C LYS A 362 26.48 13.44 -0.93
N ALA A 363 27.45 14.30 -0.59
CA ALA A 363 27.30 15.74 -0.81
C ALA A 363 26.79 15.89 -2.24
N SER A 364 25.66 16.57 -2.41
CA SER A 364 25.12 16.89 -3.72
C SER A 364 26.26 17.50 -4.51
N GLY A 365 26.76 16.77 -5.52
CA GLY A 365 27.79 17.26 -6.41
C GLY A 365 27.22 18.52 -7.05
N GLY A 366 27.64 19.67 -6.54
CA GLY A 366 27.43 20.92 -7.21
C GLY A 366 28.14 20.79 -8.54
N GLN A 367 27.37 20.60 -9.60
CA GLN A 367 27.86 20.86 -10.94
C GLN A 367 28.20 22.36 -10.96
N ARG A 368 29.51 22.65 -11.01
CA ARG A 368 30.01 23.92 -11.54
C ARG A 368 30.04 23.82 -13.05
#